data_AF-A0ABD3S2P8-F1
#
_entry.id   AF-A0ABD3S2P8-F1
#
_cell.length_a   1.000
_cell.length_b   1.000
_cell.length_c   1.000
_cell.angle_alpha   90.00
_cell.angle_beta   90.00
_cell.angle_gamma   90.00
#
_symmetry.space_group_name_H-M   'P 1'
#
loop_
_entity.id
_entity.type
_entity.pdbx_description
1 polymer ?
#
loop_
_entity_poly.entity_id
_entity_poly.type
_entity_poly.pdbx_seq_one_letter_code
_entity_poly.pdbx_strand_id
1 'polypeptide(L)'
;MQKDHNYQPEKPWFLFLTVLVLLGGAFLIVSSLQTTSSSLLYCGGALGRRALPSNNETQLVILHYATSRVVPQQTLEEITVSFNVLQSIGPCNFLVFGLGHDSLMWASFNPGGKTLFLEEDPKWVQTVLKDAPALRADTVGYRTQLSEADQLLKHYQSEPDCSTGKSFLRGNDKCRLALNQLSDEVYDTEWDMIMVNAPRGYFSEAPGRMAAIYSAAVMARNRKKSGVTHVFLHDVNRRVEQLYAEKFLCMKYLVKAEGRLWHFEIPPSTNVSGDFCYTTQWSS
;
A
#
# COMPACT_ATOMS: atom_id res chain seq x y z
N MET A 1 -75.51 -35.94 46.43
CA MET A 1 -74.40 -36.77 46.97
C MET A 1 -73.10 -36.05 46.65
N GLN A 2 -72.55 -35.38 47.66
CA GLN A 2 -71.32 -34.59 47.58
C GLN A 2 -70.19 -35.49 48.08
N LYS A 3 -69.17 -35.72 47.26
CA LYS A 3 -67.99 -36.52 47.61
C LYS A 3 -66.81 -35.58 47.75
N ASP A 4 -66.43 -35.32 49.00
CA ASP A 4 -65.20 -34.64 49.34
C ASP A 4 -64.00 -35.47 48.88
N HIS A 5 -63.03 -34.82 48.24
CA HIS A 5 -61.71 -35.40 47.99
C HIS A 5 -60.66 -34.66 48.82
N ASN A 6 -60.06 -35.46 49.69
CA ASN A 6 -59.04 -35.16 50.65
C ASN A 6 -57.75 -34.75 49.91
N TYR A 7 -57.27 -33.53 50.10
CA TYR A 7 -56.02 -33.02 49.52
C TYR A 7 -54.83 -33.48 50.37
N GLN A 8 -53.99 -34.36 49.82
CA GLN A 8 -52.66 -34.64 50.39
C GLN A 8 -51.61 -33.70 49.76
N PRO A 9 -50.79 -33.01 50.54
CA PRO A 9 -49.72 -32.18 49.99
C PRO A 9 -48.57 -33.07 49.50
N GLU A 10 -48.26 -32.99 48.21
CA GLU A 10 -47.10 -33.65 47.63
C GLU A 10 -45.79 -33.01 48.14
N LYS A 11 -44.81 -33.87 48.43
CA LYS A 11 -43.56 -33.53 49.13
C LYS A 11 -42.61 -32.73 48.21
N PRO A 12 -42.14 -31.53 48.59
CA PRO A 12 -41.38 -30.61 47.73
C PRO A 12 -39.92 -31.02 47.46
N TRP A 13 -39.46 -32.19 47.93
CA TRP A 13 -38.07 -32.62 47.79
C TRP A 13 -37.73 -33.10 46.36
N PHE A 14 -38.70 -33.64 45.61
CA PHE A 14 -38.41 -34.13 44.26
C PHE A 14 -38.01 -33.03 43.26
N LEU A 15 -38.48 -31.79 43.46
CA LEU A 15 -38.07 -30.63 42.66
C LEU A 15 -36.67 -30.12 43.01
N PHE A 16 -36.19 -30.33 44.24
CA PHE A 16 -34.83 -29.94 44.64
C PHE A 16 -33.77 -30.88 44.07
N LEU A 17 -34.08 -32.18 43.96
CA LEU A 17 -33.16 -33.18 43.41
C LEU A 17 -32.94 -33.01 41.89
N THR A 18 -33.94 -32.57 41.13
CA THR A 18 -33.80 -32.36 39.69
C THR A 18 -32.97 -31.12 39.33
N VAL A 19 -33.03 -30.05 40.14
CA VAL A 19 -32.23 -28.83 39.92
C VAL A 19 -30.74 -29.05 40.22
N LEU A 20 -30.40 -29.85 41.25
CA LEU A 20 -29.01 -30.16 41.60
C LEU A 20 -28.29 -31.00 40.52
N VAL A 21 -29.00 -31.94 39.87
CA VAL A 21 -28.43 -32.77 38.79
C VAL A 21 -28.15 -31.94 37.54
N LEU A 22 -29.01 -30.97 37.20
CA LEU A 22 -28.81 -30.09 36.04
C LEU A 22 -27.65 -29.10 36.23
N LEU A 23 -27.46 -28.57 37.45
CA LEU A 23 -26.34 -27.66 37.76
C LEU A 23 -24.99 -28.40 37.87
N GLY A 24 -24.98 -29.63 38.37
CA GLY A 24 -23.77 -30.47 38.42
C GLY A 24 -23.30 -30.95 37.04
N GLY A 25 -24.24 -31.29 36.14
CA GLY A 25 -23.94 -31.71 34.77
C GLY A 25 -23.36 -30.59 33.89
N ALA A 26 -23.81 -29.35 34.08
CA ALA A 26 -23.30 -28.20 33.33
C ALA A 26 -21.86 -27.82 33.74
N PHE A 27 -21.48 -28.02 35.02
CA PHE A 27 -20.15 -27.67 35.52
C PHE A 27 -19.06 -28.65 35.02
N LEU A 28 -19.39 -29.94 34.85
CA LEU A 28 -18.45 -30.96 34.40
C LEU A 28 -18.11 -30.86 32.89
N ILE A 29 -19.02 -30.31 32.07
CA ILE A 29 -18.77 -30.10 30.62
C ILE A 29 -17.84 -28.90 30.39
N VAL A 30 -17.91 -27.86 31.23
CA VAL A 30 -17.04 -26.67 31.13
C VAL A 30 -15.61 -26.96 31.59
N SER A 31 -15.42 -27.84 32.59
CA SER A 31 -14.08 -28.21 33.06
C SER A 31 -13.29 -29.13 32.11
N SER A 32 -13.96 -29.90 31.24
CA SER A 32 -13.31 -30.78 30.27
C SER A 32 -12.99 -30.12 28.92
N LEU A 33 -13.44 -28.88 28.68
CA LEU A 33 -13.09 -28.09 27.48
C LEU A 33 -11.94 -27.09 27.72
N GLN A 34 -11.48 -26.94 28.97
CA GLN A 34 -10.39 -26.03 29.35
C GLN A 34 -9.04 -26.73 29.59
N THR A 35 -8.97 -28.05 29.41
CA THR A 35 -7.76 -28.87 29.61
C THR A 35 -7.15 -29.36 28.29
N THR A 36 -6.85 -28.44 27.37
CA THR A 36 -5.74 -28.65 26.43
C THR A 36 -5.08 -27.32 26.10
N SER A 37 -3.79 -27.24 26.45
CA SER A 37 -2.77 -26.27 26.02
C SER A 37 -2.39 -25.20 27.05
N SER A 38 -1.66 -25.62 28.08
CA SER A 38 -0.74 -24.74 28.81
C SER A 38 0.42 -25.55 29.39
N SER A 39 1.46 -25.77 28.59
CA SER A 39 2.87 -25.69 29.02
C SER A 39 3.78 -26.20 27.92
N LEU A 40 4.62 -25.33 27.36
CA LEU A 40 6.07 -25.52 27.29
C LEU A 40 6.71 -24.20 26.85
N LEU A 41 7.26 -23.48 27.83
CA LEU A 41 8.28 -22.47 27.63
C LEU A 41 9.60 -23.18 27.30
N TYR A 42 10.24 -22.81 26.19
CA TYR A 42 11.67 -22.96 25.98
C TYR A 42 12.22 -21.69 25.33
N CYS A 43 13.20 -21.09 25.99
CA CYS A 43 13.99 -19.94 25.54
C CYS A 43 14.76 -20.23 24.25
N GLY A 44 14.88 -19.22 23.39
CA GLY A 44 15.82 -19.16 22.28
C GLY A 44 15.37 -18.13 21.24
N GLY A 45 16.14 -17.08 21.04
CA GLY A 45 15.77 -15.89 20.26
C GLY A 45 15.16 -16.20 18.90
N ALA A 46 13.93 -15.73 18.69
CA ALA A 46 13.31 -15.74 17.37
C ALA A 46 13.78 -14.51 16.59
N LEU A 47 14.81 -14.70 15.76
CA LEU A 47 14.80 -14.06 14.45
C LEU A 47 13.40 -14.27 13.86
N GLY A 48 12.70 -13.18 13.55
CA GLY A 48 11.42 -13.23 12.87
C GLY A 48 11.56 -14.08 11.61
N ARG A 49 11.03 -15.30 11.65
CA ARG A 49 10.85 -16.12 10.46
C ARG A 49 9.83 -15.39 9.60
N ARG A 50 10.31 -14.62 8.62
CA ARG A 50 9.48 -14.13 7.52
C ARG A 50 8.91 -15.34 6.82
N ALA A 51 7.61 -15.56 6.95
CA ALA A 51 6.91 -16.57 6.19
C ALA A 51 7.01 -16.19 4.71
N LEU A 52 7.60 -17.06 3.91
CA LEU A 52 7.36 -17.07 2.47
C LEU A 52 5.83 -17.15 2.28
N PRO A 53 5.24 -16.45 1.29
CA PRO A 53 3.83 -16.64 1.00
C PRO A 53 3.59 -18.13 0.81
N SER A 54 2.62 -18.66 1.55
CA SER A 54 2.29 -20.08 1.44
C SER A 54 1.94 -20.38 -0.02
N ASN A 55 2.26 -21.57 -0.53
CA ASN A 55 1.93 -21.96 -1.91
C ASN A 55 0.46 -21.67 -2.29
N ASN A 56 -0.43 -21.58 -1.29
CA ASN A 56 -1.84 -21.24 -1.44
C ASN A 56 -2.06 -19.79 -1.90
N GLU A 57 -1.26 -18.81 -1.46
CA GLU A 57 -1.45 -17.39 -1.82
C GLU A 57 -1.19 -17.15 -3.32
N THR A 58 -0.09 -17.69 -3.84
CA THR A 58 0.22 -17.63 -5.28
C THR A 58 -0.84 -18.34 -6.11
N GLN A 59 -1.34 -19.49 -5.67
CA GLN A 59 -2.42 -20.22 -6.35
C GLN A 59 -3.72 -19.41 -6.40
N LEU A 60 -4.07 -18.70 -5.32
CA LEU A 60 -5.26 -17.84 -5.28
C LEU A 60 -5.12 -16.64 -6.23
N VAL A 61 -3.92 -16.04 -6.33
CA VAL A 61 -3.66 -14.95 -7.27
C VAL A 61 -3.77 -15.45 -8.73
N ILE A 62 -3.19 -16.62 -9.04
CA ILE A 62 -3.34 -17.23 -10.36
C ILE A 62 -4.82 -17.49 -10.67
N LEU A 63 -5.56 -18.09 -9.74
CA LEU A 63 -6.99 -18.34 -9.92
C LEU A 63 -7.77 -17.03 -10.13
N HIS A 64 -7.48 -15.99 -9.35
CA HIS A 64 -8.10 -14.67 -9.48
C HIS A 64 -7.90 -14.11 -10.89
N TYR A 65 -6.66 -13.98 -11.37
CA TYR A 65 -6.41 -13.37 -12.68
C TYR A 65 -6.75 -14.28 -13.87
N ALA A 66 -6.71 -15.60 -13.71
CA ALA A 66 -7.14 -16.53 -14.74
C ALA A 66 -8.67 -16.56 -14.94
N THR A 67 -9.44 -16.14 -13.95
CA THR A 67 -10.91 -16.18 -13.98
C THR A 67 -11.58 -14.80 -13.97
N SER A 68 -10.82 -13.74 -13.64
CA SER A 68 -11.32 -12.37 -13.67
C SER A 68 -11.71 -11.94 -15.08
N ARG A 69 -12.81 -11.20 -15.17
CA ARG A 69 -13.21 -10.50 -16.41
C ARG A 69 -12.62 -9.09 -16.50
N VAL A 70 -11.97 -8.63 -15.44
CA VAL A 70 -11.34 -7.32 -15.35
C VAL A 70 -9.83 -7.52 -15.47
N VAL A 71 -9.25 -6.93 -16.52
CA VAL A 71 -7.82 -6.96 -16.78
C VAL A 71 -7.14 -5.74 -16.14
N PRO A 72 -5.89 -5.86 -15.67
CA PRO A 72 -5.07 -4.73 -15.30
C PRO A 72 -5.01 -3.65 -16.40
N GLN A 73 -4.85 -2.39 -15.98
CA GLN A 73 -4.72 -1.25 -16.91
C GLN A 73 -3.42 -1.31 -17.73
N GLN A 74 -2.36 -1.88 -17.15
CA GLN A 74 -1.06 -2.01 -17.80
C GLN A 74 -1.05 -3.24 -18.74
N THR A 75 -0.37 -3.13 -19.87
CA THR A 75 -0.20 -4.27 -20.79
C THR A 75 0.78 -5.29 -20.23
N LEU A 76 0.82 -6.49 -20.83
CA LEU A 76 1.80 -7.52 -20.44
C LEU A 76 3.24 -7.01 -20.55
N GLU A 77 3.55 -6.27 -21.62
CA GLU A 77 4.87 -5.69 -21.87
C GLU A 77 5.22 -4.64 -20.81
N GLU A 78 4.27 -3.74 -20.49
CA GLU A 78 4.44 -2.74 -19.43
C GLU A 78 4.68 -3.41 -18.06
N ILE A 79 3.86 -4.41 -17.71
CA ILE A 79 3.99 -5.16 -16.45
C ILE A 79 5.34 -5.88 -16.37
N THR A 80 5.80 -6.46 -17.48
CA THR A 80 7.05 -7.23 -17.55
C THR A 80 8.26 -6.37 -17.17
N VAL A 81 8.28 -5.07 -17.51
CA VAL A 81 9.38 -4.17 -17.11
C VAL A 81 9.49 -4.12 -15.58
N SER A 82 8.37 -3.87 -14.89
CA SER A 82 8.34 -3.76 -13.43
C SER A 82 8.59 -5.11 -12.74
N PHE A 83 8.03 -6.19 -13.30
CA PHE A 83 8.20 -7.55 -12.80
C PHE A 83 9.67 -8.01 -12.86
N ASN A 84 10.39 -7.73 -13.94
CA ASN A 84 11.80 -8.10 -14.07
C ASN A 84 12.68 -7.39 -13.02
N VAL A 85 12.35 -6.14 -12.68
CA VAL A 85 13.04 -5.42 -11.60
C VAL A 85 12.72 -6.07 -10.25
N LEU A 86 11.44 -6.35 -9.95
CA LEU A 86 11.04 -7.03 -8.71
C LEU A 86 11.73 -8.39 -8.53
N GLN A 87 11.88 -9.18 -9.60
CA GLN A 87 12.64 -10.44 -9.55
C GLN A 87 14.12 -10.24 -9.23
N SER A 88 14.72 -9.14 -9.69
CA SER A 88 16.14 -8.84 -9.50
C SER A 88 16.45 -8.33 -8.09
N ILE A 89 15.57 -7.51 -7.52
CA ILE A 89 15.83 -6.81 -6.25
C ILE A 89 15.02 -7.37 -5.05
N GLY A 90 14.10 -8.29 -5.31
CA GLY A 90 13.17 -8.82 -4.31
C GLY A 90 13.84 -9.74 -3.26
N PRO A 91 13.29 -9.82 -2.03
CA PRO A 91 12.18 -9.01 -1.51
C PRO A 91 12.62 -7.56 -1.21
N CYS A 92 11.78 -6.59 -1.55
CA CYS A 92 12.12 -5.17 -1.40
C CYS A 92 10.99 -4.35 -0.75
N ASN A 93 11.27 -3.08 -0.44
CA ASN A 93 10.24 -2.11 -0.08
C ASN A 93 9.66 -1.49 -1.36
N PHE A 94 8.41 -1.83 -1.69
CA PHE A 94 7.68 -1.39 -2.87
C PHE A 94 6.49 -0.48 -2.48
N LEU A 95 6.55 0.78 -2.89
CA LEU A 95 5.44 1.73 -2.74
C LEU A 95 4.67 1.85 -4.06
N VAL A 96 3.35 1.79 -4.00
CA VAL A 96 2.50 1.96 -5.19
C VAL A 96 1.53 3.10 -4.94
N PHE A 97 1.63 4.18 -5.70
CA PHE A 97 0.54 5.14 -5.83
C PHE A 97 -0.49 4.52 -6.76
N GLY A 98 -1.63 4.16 -6.19
CA GLY A 98 -2.77 3.50 -6.84
C GLY A 98 -3.12 2.19 -6.16
N LEU A 99 -4.42 2.00 -5.92
CA LEU A 99 -4.98 0.72 -5.49
C LEU A 99 -6.02 0.29 -6.52
N GLY A 100 -6.08 -0.99 -6.85
CA GLY A 100 -7.05 -1.47 -7.83
C GLY A 100 -6.86 -2.92 -8.23
N HIS A 101 -7.34 -3.25 -9.42
CA HIS A 101 -7.42 -4.62 -9.91
C HIS A 101 -6.05 -5.28 -10.12
N ASP A 102 -4.97 -4.52 -10.23
CA ASP A 102 -3.60 -5.00 -10.38
C ASP A 102 -2.87 -5.17 -9.02
N SER A 103 -3.47 -4.76 -7.91
CA SER A 103 -2.79 -4.69 -6.61
C SER A 103 -2.47 -6.06 -6.02
N LEU A 104 -3.34 -7.06 -6.21
CA LEU A 104 -3.05 -8.44 -5.84
C LEU A 104 -1.83 -8.99 -6.59
N MET A 105 -1.73 -8.70 -7.89
CA MET A 105 -0.58 -9.07 -8.70
C MET A 105 0.70 -8.40 -8.17
N TRP A 106 0.68 -7.08 -7.96
CA TRP A 106 1.84 -6.34 -7.45
C TRP A 106 2.32 -6.83 -6.09
N ALA A 107 1.39 -7.14 -5.17
CA ALA A 107 1.74 -7.73 -3.88
C ALA A 107 2.36 -9.13 -4.05
N SER A 108 1.81 -9.96 -4.95
CA SER A 108 2.30 -11.32 -5.19
C SER A 108 3.68 -11.38 -5.85
N PHE A 109 4.05 -10.37 -6.64
CA PHE A 109 5.37 -10.26 -7.27
C PHE A 109 6.49 -9.91 -6.28
N ASN A 110 6.17 -9.53 -5.04
CA ASN A 110 7.14 -9.17 -4.01
C ASN A 110 7.02 -10.09 -2.77
N PRO A 111 7.15 -11.42 -2.93
CA PRO A 111 6.95 -12.37 -1.84
C PRO A 111 7.92 -12.12 -0.69
N GLY A 112 7.40 -11.93 0.53
CA GLY A 112 8.21 -11.63 1.72
C GLY A 112 8.79 -10.21 1.79
N GLY A 113 8.50 -9.36 0.79
CA GLY A 113 8.80 -7.94 0.78
C GLY A 113 7.67 -7.10 1.38
N LYS A 114 7.90 -5.79 1.47
CA LYS A 114 6.88 -4.83 1.89
C LYS A 114 6.27 -4.21 0.65
N THR A 115 4.97 -4.41 0.44
CA THR A 115 4.21 -3.67 -0.58
C THR A 115 3.14 -2.82 0.11
N LEU A 116 3.11 -1.52 -0.16
CA LEU A 116 2.11 -0.58 0.39
C LEU A 116 1.49 0.22 -0.75
N PHE A 117 0.15 0.26 -0.79
CA PHE A 117 -0.62 0.99 -1.79
C PHE A 117 -1.13 2.31 -1.21
N LEU A 118 -1.11 3.37 -2.01
CA LEU A 118 -1.59 4.71 -1.66
C LEU A 118 -2.71 5.11 -2.60
N GLU A 119 -3.89 5.41 -2.07
CA GLU A 119 -5.10 5.63 -2.88
C GLU A 119 -5.85 6.88 -2.43
N GLU A 120 -6.36 7.69 -3.38
CA GLU A 120 -7.06 8.93 -3.04
C GLU A 120 -8.47 8.72 -2.46
N ASP A 121 -9.14 7.61 -2.79
CA ASP A 121 -10.55 7.39 -2.43
C ASP A 121 -10.72 6.39 -1.28
N PRO A 122 -11.11 6.84 -0.07
CA PRO A 122 -11.28 5.96 1.07
C PRO A 122 -12.35 4.89 0.86
N LYS A 123 -13.38 5.16 0.04
CA LYS A 123 -14.41 4.15 -0.28
C LYS A 123 -13.86 3.08 -1.20
N TRP A 124 -13.01 3.48 -2.14
CA TRP A 124 -12.31 2.53 -3.01
C TRP A 124 -11.35 1.64 -2.21
N VAL A 125 -10.60 2.22 -1.27
CA VAL A 125 -9.77 1.46 -0.32
C VAL A 125 -10.59 0.40 0.41
N GLN A 126 -11.71 0.79 1.02
CA GLN A 126 -12.57 -0.17 1.73
C GLN A 126 -13.13 -1.26 0.80
N THR A 127 -13.46 -0.91 -0.44
CA THR A 127 -13.99 -1.85 -1.43
C THR A 127 -12.94 -2.90 -1.80
N VAL A 128 -11.73 -2.47 -2.15
CA VAL A 128 -10.64 -3.38 -2.55
C VAL A 128 -10.17 -4.24 -1.37
N LEU A 129 -10.01 -3.67 -0.18
CA LEU A 129 -9.55 -4.41 1.00
C LEU A 129 -10.59 -5.41 1.52
N LYS A 130 -11.88 -5.22 1.24
CA LYS A 130 -12.91 -6.22 1.54
C LYS A 130 -12.70 -7.50 0.73
N ASP A 131 -12.35 -7.36 -0.55
CA ASP A 131 -12.16 -8.50 -1.46
C ASP A 131 -10.73 -9.08 -1.37
N ALA A 132 -9.76 -8.25 -0.96
CA ALA A 132 -8.35 -8.61 -0.84
C ALA A 132 -7.75 -8.14 0.51
N PRO A 133 -8.14 -8.77 1.63
CA PRO A 133 -7.78 -8.31 2.99
C PRO A 133 -6.29 -8.44 3.32
N ALA A 134 -5.52 -9.18 2.52
CA ALA A 134 -4.07 -9.28 2.67
C ALA A 134 -3.32 -8.04 2.14
N LEU A 135 -3.96 -7.20 1.32
CA LEU A 135 -3.35 -5.97 0.82
C LEU A 135 -3.21 -4.94 1.93
N ARG A 136 -2.16 -4.13 1.84
CA ARG A 136 -1.89 -3.02 2.75
C ARG A 136 -2.06 -1.72 1.99
N ALA A 137 -3.00 -0.88 2.41
CA ALA A 137 -3.27 0.38 1.72
C ALA A 137 -3.57 1.52 2.69
N ASP A 138 -3.05 2.69 2.37
CA ASP A 138 -3.36 3.96 3.05
C ASP A 138 -4.13 4.88 2.12
N THR A 139 -5.10 5.62 2.69
CA THR A 139 -5.76 6.71 1.97
C THR A 139 -4.88 7.96 1.97
N VAL A 140 -4.78 8.63 0.83
CA VAL A 140 -3.99 9.86 0.66
C VAL A 140 -4.86 11.03 0.26
N GLY A 141 -4.81 12.11 1.05
CA GLY A 141 -5.41 13.38 0.69
C GLY A 141 -4.52 14.17 -0.28
N TYR A 142 -4.95 14.33 -1.52
CA TYR A 142 -4.29 15.21 -2.48
C TYR A 142 -4.80 16.64 -2.38
N ARG A 143 -3.87 17.60 -2.41
CA ARG A 143 -4.13 19.05 -2.31
C ARG A 143 -3.82 19.81 -3.61
N THR A 144 -3.69 19.07 -4.70
CA THR A 144 -3.46 19.56 -6.06
C THR A 144 -4.61 19.14 -6.95
N GLN A 145 -4.82 19.83 -8.06
CA GLN A 145 -5.70 19.42 -9.15
C GLN A 145 -4.93 19.43 -10.48
N LEU A 146 -5.37 18.62 -11.44
CA LEU A 146 -4.77 18.50 -12.76
C LEU A 146 -4.72 19.84 -13.48
N SER A 147 -5.77 20.64 -13.35
CA SER A 147 -5.86 22.02 -13.89
C SER A 147 -4.76 22.95 -13.38
N GLU A 148 -4.14 22.63 -12.24
CA GLU A 148 -3.12 23.47 -11.59
C GLU A 148 -1.70 23.12 -12.03
N ALA A 149 -1.50 22.14 -12.92
CA ALA A 149 -0.20 21.60 -13.28
C ALA A 149 0.84 22.68 -13.63
N ASP A 150 0.48 23.68 -14.46
CA ASP A 150 1.40 24.76 -14.83
C ASP A 150 1.70 25.72 -13.67
N GLN A 151 0.70 26.00 -12.83
CA GLN A 151 0.86 26.89 -11.67
C GLN A 151 1.74 26.24 -10.59
N LEU A 152 1.62 24.93 -10.41
CA LEU A 152 2.43 24.16 -9.47
C LEU A 152 3.91 24.15 -9.86
N LEU A 153 4.24 24.15 -11.17
CA LEU A 153 5.62 24.29 -11.64
C LEU A 153 6.17 25.70 -11.38
N LYS A 154 5.36 26.74 -11.57
CA LYS A 154 5.73 28.12 -11.20
C LYS A 154 5.96 28.25 -9.69
N HIS A 155 5.06 27.66 -8.89
CA HIS A 155 5.20 27.61 -7.42
C HIS A 155 6.49 26.92 -7.00
N TYR A 156 6.81 25.76 -7.59
CA TYR A 156 8.05 25.03 -7.33
C TYR A 156 9.30 25.91 -7.56
N GLN A 157 9.31 26.74 -8.60
CA GLN A 157 10.46 27.61 -8.91
C GLN A 157 10.67 28.71 -7.87
N SER A 158 9.59 29.21 -7.26
CA SER A 158 9.62 30.34 -6.33
C SER A 158 9.64 29.95 -4.86
N GLU A 159 9.19 28.74 -4.50
CA GLU A 159 9.03 28.28 -3.12
C GLU A 159 10.29 27.54 -2.63
N PRO A 160 11.08 28.12 -1.70
CA PRO A 160 12.31 27.50 -1.23
C PRO A 160 12.12 26.13 -0.59
N ASP A 161 10.99 25.86 0.07
CA ASP A 161 10.73 24.57 0.71
C ASP A 161 10.36 23.47 -0.30
N CYS A 162 10.12 23.82 -1.57
CA CYS A 162 10.02 22.85 -2.68
C CYS A 162 11.37 22.50 -3.32
N SER A 163 12.40 23.33 -3.13
CA SER A 163 13.69 23.21 -3.82
C SER A 163 14.43 21.93 -3.46
N THR A 164 15.25 21.41 -4.36
CA THR A 164 16.05 20.18 -4.11
C THR A 164 16.95 20.26 -2.89
N GLY A 165 17.39 21.47 -2.53
CA GLY A 165 18.35 21.67 -1.45
C GLY A 165 17.73 21.53 -0.05
N LYS A 166 16.41 21.61 0.04
CA LYS A 166 15.65 21.42 1.29
C LYS A 166 14.66 20.28 1.22
N SER A 167 14.24 19.90 0.01
CA SER A 167 13.02 19.14 -0.26
C SER A 167 12.75 18.04 0.77
N PHE A 168 11.68 18.21 1.52
CA PHE A 168 11.15 17.28 2.50
C PHE A 168 9.64 17.17 2.30
N LEU A 169 9.04 16.05 2.70
CA LEU A 169 7.61 15.81 2.50
C LEU A 169 6.83 16.03 3.80
N ARG A 170 7.19 15.30 4.87
CA ARG A 170 6.48 15.33 6.16
C ARG A 170 6.33 16.76 6.69
N GLY A 171 5.09 17.22 6.83
CA GLY A 171 4.78 18.56 7.36
C GLY A 171 5.17 19.74 6.45
N ASN A 172 5.51 19.52 5.18
CA ASN A 172 5.84 20.61 4.25
C ASN A 172 4.57 21.30 3.71
N ASP A 173 3.93 22.13 4.54
CA ASP A 173 2.72 22.86 4.14
C ASP A 173 2.96 23.93 3.07
N LYS A 174 4.19 24.45 2.95
CA LYS A 174 4.51 25.49 1.97
C LYS A 174 4.69 24.96 0.56
N CYS A 175 5.24 23.75 0.42
CA CYS A 175 5.38 23.16 -0.90
C CYS A 175 4.06 22.50 -1.35
N ARG A 176 3.37 23.09 -2.33
CA ARG A 176 2.10 22.56 -2.85
C ARG A 176 2.20 21.14 -3.42
N LEU A 177 3.36 20.78 -3.96
CA LEU A 177 3.65 19.45 -4.51
C LEU A 177 3.96 18.38 -3.45
N ALA A 178 4.29 18.78 -2.21
CA ALA A 178 4.63 17.83 -1.16
C ALA A 178 3.36 17.13 -0.63
N LEU A 179 3.35 15.79 -0.71
CA LEU A 179 2.38 14.98 0.03
C LEU A 179 2.82 14.95 1.49
N ASN A 180 2.27 15.87 2.29
CA ASN A 180 2.80 16.23 3.60
C ASN A 180 2.08 15.61 4.81
N GLN A 181 1.05 14.80 4.56
CA GLN A 181 0.23 14.11 5.55
C GLN A 181 0.11 12.60 5.26
N LEU A 182 1.17 11.98 4.72
CA LEU A 182 1.25 10.52 4.59
C LEU A 182 1.51 9.88 5.96
N SER A 183 1.31 8.57 6.07
CA SER A 183 1.62 7.84 7.30
C SER A 183 3.11 7.86 7.61
N ASP A 184 3.47 7.69 8.89
CA ASP A 184 4.87 7.59 9.32
C ASP A 184 5.58 6.42 8.63
N GLU A 185 4.87 5.31 8.37
CA GLU A 185 5.44 4.18 7.62
C GLU A 185 5.92 4.60 6.22
N VAL A 186 5.17 5.45 5.51
CA VAL A 186 5.57 5.93 4.19
C VAL A 186 6.82 6.81 4.27
N TYR A 187 6.91 7.67 5.28
CA TYR A 187 8.04 8.58 5.45
C TYR A 187 9.31 7.90 5.98
N ASP A 188 9.17 6.93 6.87
CA ASP A 188 10.29 6.28 7.56
C ASP A 188 10.82 5.06 6.81
N THR A 189 10.08 4.58 5.80
CA THR A 189 10.54 3.49 4.94
C THR A 189 11.39 4.04 3.79
N GLU A 190 12.60 3.51 3.65
CA GLU A 190 13.41 3.69 2.43
C GLU A 190 12.90 2.75 1.34
N TRP A 191 12.15 3.28 0.39
CA TRP A 191 11.56 2.53 -0.73
C TRP A 191 12.63 2.18 -1.77
N ASP A 192 12.75 0.90 -2.11
CA ASP A 192 13.66 0.42 -3.17
C ASP A 192 13.00 0.58 -4.55
N MET A 193 11.67 0.48 -4.59
CA MET A 193 10.86 0.61 -5.80
C MET A 193 9.61 1.45 -5.53
N ILE A 194 9.25 2.31 -6.48
CA ILE A 194 8.05 3.16 -6.42
C ILE A 194 7.32 3.09 -7.77
N MET A 195 6.04 2.70 -7.76
CA MET A 195 5.16 2.77 -8.93
C MET A 195 4.21 3.96 -8.77
N VAL A 196 4.27 4.91 -9.70
CA VAL A 196 3.33 6.02 -9.80
C VAL A 196 2.27 5.67 -10.83
N ASN A 197 1.23 4.96 -10.38
CA ASN A 197 0.06 4.57 -11.18
C ASN A 197 -1.25 5.24 -10.72
N ALA A 198 -1.17 6.30 -9.93
CA ALA A 198 -2.30 7.10 -9.46
C ALA A 198 -1.77 8.44 -8.92
N PRO A 199 -2.65 9.41 -8.64
CA PRO A 199 -4.11 9.34 -8.68
C PRO A 199 -4.68 9.42 -10.11
N ARG A 200 -6.01 9.35 -10.22
CA ARG A 200 -6.79 9.23 -11.48
C ARG A 200 -6.39 10.18 -12.61
N GLY A 201 -6.33 11.49 -12.34
CA GLY A 201 -5.83 12.51 -13.29
C GLY A 201 -6.47 12.52 -14.70
N TYR A 202 -7.74 12.14 -14.85
CA TYR A 202 -8.43 12.10 -16.15
C TYR A 202 -9.46 13.23 -16.37
N PHE A 203 -9.66 14.13 -15.40
CA PHE A 203 -10.46 15.35 -15.50
C PHE A 203 -9.78 16.50 -14.75
N SER A 204 -10.18 17.75 -15.02
CA SER A 204 -9.51 18.96 -14.55
C SER A 204 -9.39 19.05 -13.03
N GLU A 205 -10.45 18.70 -12.31
CA GLU A 205 -10.51 18.78 -10.85
C GLU A 205 -9.95 17.53 -10.15
N ALA A 206 -9.58 16.49 -10.93
CA ALA A 206 -8.91 15.32 -10.39
C ALA A 206 -7.52 15.72 -9.88
N PRO A 207 -6.98 15.05 -8.86
CA PRO A 207 -5.73 15.51 -8.24
C PRO A 207 -4.49 15.49 -9.14
N GLY A 208 -4.47 14.62 -10.15
CA GLY A 208 -3.36 14.44 -11.08
C GLY A 208 -2.09 13.86 -10.42
N ARG A 209 -1.14 13.38 -11.24
CA ARG A 209 0.06 12.69 -10.75
C ARG A 209 1.20 13.60 -10.31
N MET A 210 1.02 14.91 -10.38
CA MET A 210 2.04 15.93 -10.09
C MET A 210 2.69 15.75 -8.71
N ALA A 211 1.87 15.68 -7.65
CA ALA A 211 2.36 15.54 -6.28
C ALA A 211 2.98 14.15 -6.00
N ALA A 212 2.45 13.10 -6.63
CA ALA A 212 3.00 11.74 -6.53
C ALA A 212 4.37 11.65 -7.20
N ILE A 213 4.53 12.20 -8.41
CA ILE A 213 5.81 12.25 -9.14
C ILE A 213 6.86 13.04 -8.33
N TYR A 214 6.49 14.23 -7.83
CA TYR A 214 7.38 15.03 -6.98
C TYR A 214 7.77 14.26 -5.71
N SER A 215 6.82 13.64 -5.02
CA SER A 215 7.08 12.89 -3.79
C SER A 215 7.98 11.68 -4.03
N ALA A 216 7.78 10.93 -5.11
CA ALA A 216 8.66 9.83 -5.51
C ALA A 216 10.10 10.32 -5.75
N ALA A 217 10.27 11.47 -6.41
CA ALA A 217 11.57 12.08 -6.64
C ALA A 217 12.26 12.50 -5.33
N VAL A 218 11.53 13.12 -4.39
CA VAL A 218 12.05 13.50 -3.08
C VAL A 218 12.45 12.28 -2.26
N MET A 219 11.62 11.24 -2.21
CA MET A 219 11.91 9.98 -1.51
C MET A 219 13.17 9.31 -2.06
N ALA A 220 13.25 9.15 -3.39
CA ALA A 220 14.38 8.51 -4.06
C ALA A 220 15.72 9.23 -3.80
N ARG A 221 15.71 10.57 -3.83
CA ARG A 221 16.90 11.39 -3.60
C ARG A 221 17.33 11.46 -2.14
N ASN A 222 16.37 11.49 -1.21
CA ASN A 222 16.65 11.65 0.22
C ASN A 222 17.07 10.34 0.91
N ARG A 223 16.89 9.21 0.23
CA ARG A 223 17.33 7.88 0.67
C ARG A 223 18.80 7.91 1.12
N LYS A 224 19.07 7.25 2.24
CA LYS A 224 20.40 7.13 2.88
C LYS A 224 21.09 5.84 2.48
N LYS A 225 20.34 4.75 2.29
CA LYS A 225 20.85 3.49 1.77
C LYS A 225 21.45 3.67 0.36
N SER A 226 22.54 2.96 0.09
CA SER A 226 23.20 2.93 -1.21
C SER A 226 22.36 2.21 -2.29
N GLY A 227 22.75 2.40 -3.55
CA GLY A 227 22.01 1.89 -4.70
C GLY A 227 20.92 2.86 -5.16
N VAL A 228 20.24 2.51 -6.25
CA VAL A 228 19.20 3.35 -6.85
C VAL A 228 17.83 3.04 -6.27
N THR A 229 16.90 3.97 -6.42
CA THR A 229 15.46 3.73 -6.30
C THR A 229 14.88 3.54 -7.70
N HIS A 230 14.19 2.43 -7.94
CA HIS A 230 13.50 2.20 -9.21
C HIS A 230 12.15 2.92 -9.20
N VAL A 231 11.97 3.94 -10.04
CA VAL A 231 10.71 4.69 -10.13
C VAL A 231 10.05 4.40 -11.47
N PHE A 232 8.80 3.94 -11.42
CA PHE A 232 7.98 3.66 -12.58
C PHE A 232 6.87 4.70 -12.67
N LEU A 233 6.74 5.36 -13.81
CA LEU A 233 5.65 6.28 -14.08
C LEU A 233 4.82 5.75 -15.24
N HIS A 234 3.54 5.54 -14.99
CA HIS A 234 2.58 5.10 -16.02
C HIS A 234 1.78 6.28 -16.59
N ASP A 235 1.06 6.03 -17.69
CA ASP A 235 0.29 7.01 -18.47
C ASP A 235 1.11 8.19 -19.00
N VAL A 236 2.38 7.95 -19.37
CA VAL A 236 3.26 8.98 -19.98
C VAL A 236 2.85 9.38 -21.39
N ASN A 237 1.74 8.85 -21.93
CA ASN A 237 1.09 9.41 -23.11
C ASN A 237 0.34 10.72 -22.81
N ARG A 238 0.17 11.08 -21.52
CA ARG A 238 -0.40 12.36 -21.08
C ARG A 238 0.71 13.40 -20.89
N ARG A 239 0.41 14.65 -21.25
CA ARG A 239 1.40 15.75 -21.25
C ARG A 239 1.92 16.09 -19.85
N VAL A 240 1.05 16.07 -18.84
CA VAL A 240 1.40 16.44 -17.47
C VAL A 240 2.41 15.46 -16.89
N GLU A 241 2.20 14.16 -17.08
CA GLU A 241 3.10 13.09 -16.64
C GLU A 241 4.48 13.23 -17.28
N GLN A 242 4.57 13.46 -18.59
CA GLN A 242 5.86 13.69 -19.26
C GLN A 242 6.57 14.92 -18.70
N LEU A 243 5.86 16.05 -18.59
CA LEU A 243 6.42 17.31 -18.11
C LEU A 243 6.97 17.19 -16.68
N TYR A 244 6.23 16.53 -15.80
CA TYR A 244 6.64 16.31 -14.42
C TYR A 244 7.76 15.28 -14.29
N ALA A 245 7.77 14.23 -15.13
CA ALA A 245 8.87 13.28 -15.18
C ALA A 245 10.18 13.95 -15.61
N GLU A 246 10.14 14.71 -16.71
CA GLU A 246 11.29 15.50 -17.19
C GLU A 246 11.81 16.46 -16.13
N LYS A 247 10.90 17.09 -15.36
CA LYS A 247 11.26 18.07 -14.34
C LYS A 247 11.82 17.46 -13.05
N PHE A 248 11.30 16.31 -12.60
CA PHE A 248 11.60 15.77 -11.26
C PHE A 248 12.32 14.42 -11.26
N LEU A 249 12.04 13.53 -12.23
CA LEU A 249 12.66 12.21 -12.33
C LEU A 249 13.92 12.20 -13.21
N CYS A 250 14.06 13.21 -14.07
CA CYS A 250 15.19 13.47 -14.96
C CYS A 250 15.42 12.42 -16.05
N MET A 251 15.39 12.86 -17.31
CA MET A 251 15.56 11.96 -18.46
C MET A 251 16.91 11.23 -18.48
N LYS A 252 17.96 11.79 -17.87
CA LYS A 252 19.25 11.10 -17.71
C LYS A 252 19.18 9.83 -16.85
N TYR A 253 18.13 9.67 -16.04
CA TYR A 253 17.88 8.49 -15.22
C TYR A 253 16.84 7.55 -15.85
N LEU A 254 16.26 7.89 -17.00
CA LEU A 254 15.35 7.00 -17.73
C LEU A 254 16.17 5.83 -18.31
N VAL A 255 15.86 4.61 -17.90
CA VAL A 255 16.56 3.40 -18.37
C VAL A 255 15.72 2.57 -19.33
N LYS A 256 14.38 2.69 -19.28
CA LYS A 256 13.47 1.98 -20.18
C LYS A 256 12.15 2.74 -20.36
N ALA A 257 11.66 2.77 -21.60
CA ALA A 257 10.30 3.14 -21.95
C ALA A 257 9.62 1.95 -22.63
N GLU A 258 8.38 1.66 -22.26
CA GLU A 258 7.57 0.58 -22.82
C GLU A 258 6.10 1.01 -22.81
N GLY A 259 5.46 1.09 -23.97
CA GLY A 259 4.09 1.61 -24.08
C GLY A 259 3.93 2.98 -23.40
N ARG A 260 3.08 3.03 -22.37
CA ARG A 260 2.80 4.21 -21.53
C ARG A 260 3.57 4.21 -20.20
N LEU A 261 4.51 3.29 -20.03
CA LEU A 261 5.33 3.15 -18.83
C LEU A 261 6.76 3.66 -19.09
N TRP A 262 7.24 4.52 -18.20
CA TRP A 262 8.65 4.90 -18.10
C TRP A 262 9.26 4.38 -16.80
N HIS A 263 10.46 3.82 -16.87
CA HIS A 263 11.24 3.31 -15.74
C HIS A 263 12.53 4.12 -15.59
N PHE A 264 12.70 4.70 -14.40
CA PHE A 264 13.85 5.48 -13.98
C PHE A 264 14.66 4.76 -12.88
N GLU A 265 15.98 4.94 -12.89
CA GLU A 265 16.88 4.53 -11.82
C GLU A 265 17.50 5.78 -11.16
N ILE A 266 16.93 6.18 -10.02
CA ILE A 266 17.29 7.45 -9.37
C ILE A 266 18.23 7.17 -8.19
N PRO A 267 19.49 7.62 -8.23
CA PRO A 267 20.39 7.49 -7.11
C PRO A 267 20.06 8.48 -5.99
N PRO A 268 20.40 8.15 -4.72
CA PRO A 268 20.50 9.11 -3.64
C PRO A 268 21.31 10.33 -4.05
N SER A 269 20.89 11.51 -3.60
CA SER A 269 21.59 12.73 -3.94
C SER A 269 22.83 12.90 -3.05
N THR A 270 23.99 13.09 -3.69
CA THR A 270 25.25 13.48 -3.00
C THR A 270 25.46 15.00 -2.97
N ASN A 271 24.70 15.77 -3.78
CA ASN A 271 24.85 17.21 -3.94
C ASN A 271 23.50 17.93 -3.80
N VAL A 272 23.46 18.85 -2.82
CA VAL A 272 22.26 19.55 -2.34
C VAL A 272 22.02 20.87 -3.10
N SER A 273 22.78 21.15 -4.16
CA SER A 273 22.72 22.42 -4.90
C SER A 273 22.21 22.25 -6.34
N GLY A 274 21.05 22.83 -6.67
CA GLY A 274 20.55 22.96 -8.05
C GLY A 274 19.05 22.67 -8.22
N ASP A 275 18.60 22.53 -9.46
CA ASP A 275 17.28 22.00 -9.79
C ASP A 275 17.31 20.45 -9.80
N PHE A 276 16.16 19.77 -9.71
CA PHE A 276 16.11 18.30 -9.76
C PHE A 276 16.86 17.76 -10.97
N CYS A 277 16.54 18.34 -12.13
CA CYS A 277 17.13 18.05 -13.41
C CYS A 277 17.67 19.34 -14.00
N TYR A 278 18.95 19.35 -14.38
CA TYR A 278 19.50 20.45 -15.17
C TYR A 278 18.92 20.35 -16.58
N THR A 279 18.34 21.44 -17.08
CA THR A 279 17.99 21.57 -18.48
C THR A 279 19.29 21.54 -19.29
N THR A 280 19.59 20.42 -19.95
CA THR A 280 20.38 20.48 -21.17
C THR A 280 19.54 21.28 -22.16
N GLN A 281 20.00 22.49 -22.52
CA GLN A 281 19.48 23.20 -23.68
C GLN A 281 19.51 22.22 -24.85
N TRP A 282 18.33 21.85 -25.35
CA TRP A 282 18.23 21.17 -26.63
C TRP A 282 18.78 22.15 -27.67
N SER A 283 19.97 21.87 -28.20
CA SER A 283 20.41 22.49 -29.45
C SER A 283 19.47 22.00 -30.54
N SER A 284 18.69 22.95 -31.04
CA SER A 284 17.88 22.90 -32.27
C SER A 284 18.51 22.12 -33.41
#